data_AF-H3NP84-F1
#
_entry.id   AF-H3NP84-F1
#
_cell.length_a   1.000
_cell.length_b   1.000
_cell.length_c   1.000
_cell.angle_alpha   90.00
_cell.angle_beta   90.00
_cell.angle_gamma   90.00
#
_symmetry.space_group_name_H-M   'P 1'
#
loop_
_entity.id
_entity.type
_entity.pdbx_description
1 polymer ?
#
loop_
_entity_poly.entity_id
_entity_poly.type
_entity_poly.pdbx_seq_one_letter_code
_entity_poly.pdbx_strand_id
1 'polypeptide(L)'
;MSRKSKNSNKKMREFEKQRHELGLKYAKTTFIRYMSAFLLVYSIYWFYLALLTKPILAVVPFIFFAAYLICMVDQYASLHNHKQKQFNWTLNVMKITLILDVLMIIVVIIDYKMLFPYYSKFYYPIITFAIGMIIKLFVIRKIIRLNNEK
;
A
#
# COMPACT_ATOMS: atom_id res chain seq x y z
N MET A 1 -45.52 -6.17 25.68
CA MET A 1 -44.19 -6.30 25.05
C MET A 1 -43.10 -6.27 26.12
N SER A 2 -42.36 -7.37 26.31
CA SER A 2 -41.35 -7.52 27.38
C SER A 2 -40.13 -6.61 27.19
N ARG A 3 -39.60 -6.01 28.26
CA ARG A 3 -38.36 -5.18 28.26
C ARG A 3 -37.16 -5.87 27.57
N LYS A 4 -37.09 -7.22 27.60
CA LYS A 4 -36.05 -7.99 26.89
C LYS A 4 -36.11 -7.81 25.36
N SER A 5 -37.31 -7.75 24.77
CA SER A 5 -37.52 -7.56 23.32
C SER A 5 -37.14 -6.15 22.83
N LYS A 6 -37.35 -5.11 23.66
CA LYS A 6 -36.89 -3.75 23.33
C LYS A 6 -35.36 -3.64 23.35
N ASN A 7 -34.69 -4.27 24.31
CA ASN A 7 -33.23 -4.27 24.41
C ASN A 7 -32.55 -5.10 23.31
N SER A 8 -33.15 -6.22 22.88
CA SER A 8 -32.63 -6.99 21.73
C SER A 8 -32.75 -6.19 20.42
N ASN A 9 -33.88 -5.53 20.19
CA ASN A 9 -34.07 -4.69 19.00
C ASN A 9 -33.14 -3.47 18.97
N LYS A 10 -32.82 -2.88 20.14
CA LYS A 10 -31.86 -1.78 20.23
C LYS A 10 -30.43 -2.25 19.92
N LYS A 11 -29.99 -3.37 20.51
CA LYS A 11 -28.68 -3.98 20.21
C LYS A 11 -28.55 -4.36 18.74
N MET A 12 -29.60 -4.95 18.15
CA MET A 12 -29.59 -5.36 16.74
C MET A 12 -29.46 -4.16 15.79
N ARG A 13 -30.17 -3.05 16.05
CA ARG A 13 -30.00 -1.80 15.29
C ARG A 13 -28.62 -1.16 15.47
N GLU A 14 -28.05 -1.20 16.67
CA GLU A 14 -26.67 -0.73 16.92
C GLU A 14 -25.64 -1.58 16.15
N PHE A 15 -25.81 -2.89 16.12
CA PHE A 15 -24.98 -3.79 15.32
C PHE A 15 -25.11 -3.54 13.81
N GLU A 16 -26.33 -3.38 13.29
CA GLU A 16 -26.56 -3.05 11.87
C GLU A 16 -25.90 -1.73 11.48
N LYS A 17 -26.03 -0.71 12.34
CA LYS A 17 -25.39 0.59 12.13
C LYS A 17 -23.86 0.48 12.12
N GLN A 18 -23.28 -0.25 13.06
CA GLN A 18 -21.83 -0.51 13.10
C GLN A 18 -21.35 -1.27 11.86
N ARG A 19 -22.09 -2.29 11.40
CA ARG A 19 -21.74 -3.02 10.16
C ARG A 19 -21.82 -2.13 8.92
N HIS A 20 -22.83 -1.27 8.84
CA HIS A 20 -22.99 -0.33 7.73
C HIS A 20 -21.85 0.70 7.68
N GLU A 21 -21.52 1.31 8.82
CA GLU A 21 -20.39 2.25 8.96
C GLU A 21 -19.05 1.60 8.63
N LEU A 22 -18.83 0.37 9.10
CA LEU A 22 -17.65 -0.42 8.77
C LEU A 22 -17.59 -0.71 7.26
N GLY A 23 -18.70 -1.13 6.66
CA GLY A 23 -18.82 -1.37 5.22
C GLY A 23 -18.48 -0.15 4.36
N LEU A 24 -19.00 1.03 4.74
CA LEU A 24 -18.65 2.30 4.10
C LEU A 24 -17.16 2.63 4.24
N LYS A 25 -16.57 2.41 5.42
CA LYS A 25 -15.13 2.62 5.67
C LYS A 25 -14.28 1.68 4.80
N TYR A 26 -14.68 0.41 4.67
CA TYR A 26 -14.03 -0.54 3.78
C TYR A 26 -14.13 -0.08 2.31
N ALA A 27 -15.32 0.27 1.83
CA ALA A 27 -15.53 0.73 0.45
C ALA A 27 -14.67 1.95 0.10
N LYS A 28 -14.58 2.94 1.01
CA LYS A 28 -13.76 4.15 0.83
C LYS A 28 -12.25 3.86 0.76
N THR A 29 -11.79 2.80 1.43
CA THR A 29 -10.36 2.45 1.58
C THR A 29 -9.90 1.31 0.68
N THR A 30 -10.83 0.65 -0.03
CA THR A 30 -10.58 -0.45 -0.96
C THR A 30 -9.46 -0.14 -1.96
N PHE A 31 -9.46 1.05 -2.55
CA PHE A 31 -8.43 1.47 -3.51
C PHE A 31 -7.01 1.45 -2.90
N ILE A 32 -6.85 2.00 -1.69
CA ILE A 32 -5.56 2.08 -0.98
C ILE A 32 -5.02 0.68 -0.74
N ARG A 33 -5.90 -0.23 -0.30
CA ARG A 33 -5.55 -1.62 0.01
C ARG A 33 -5.11 -2.38 -1.24
N TYR A 34 -5.89 -2.32 -2.32
CA TYR A 34 -5.55 -3.06 -3.55
C TYR A 34 -4.29 -2.51 -4.22
N MET A 35 -4.09 -1.20 -4.24
CA MET A 35 -2.85 -0.63 -4.79
C MET A 35 -1.62 -0.99 -3.94
N SER A 36 -1.76 -1.01 -2.61
CA SER A 36 -0.67 -1.46 -1.72
C SER A 36 -0.38 -2.95 -1.89
N ALA A 37 -1.41 -3.77 -2.09
CA ALA A 37 -1.27 -5.21 -2.31
C ALA A 37 -0.62 -5.51 -3.66
N PHE A 38 -1.02 -4.77 -4.69
CA PHE A 38 -0.38 -4.83 -6.00
C PHE A 38 1.12 -4.51 -5.90
N LEU A 39 1.49 -3.43 -5.20
CA LEU A 39 2.89 -3.05 -4.98
C LEU A 39 3.67 -4.11 -4.18
N LEU A 40 3.05 -4.71 -3.16
CA LEU A 40 3.63 -5.83 -2.41
C LEU A 40 3.89 -7.03 -3.33
N VAL A 41 2.90 -7.49 -4.07
CA VAL A 41 3.03 -8.65 -4.98
C VAL A 41 4.08 -8.36 -6.06
N TYR A 42 4.09 -7.16 -6.61
CA TYR A 42 5.11 -6.72 -7.55
C TYR A 42 6.52 -6.77 -6.93
N SER A 43 6.68 -6.32 -5.68
CA SER A 43 7.98 -6.40 -4.98
C SER A 43 8.43 -7.84 -4.71
N ILE A 44 7.51 -8.77 -4.44
CA ILE A 44 7.82 -10.21 -4.31
C ILE A 44 8.30 -10.76 -5.65
N TYR A 45 7.59 -10.44 -6.73
CA TYR A 45 7.99 -10.85 -8.08
C TYR A 45 9.39 -10.33 -8.43
N TRP A 46 9.65 -9.05 -8.17
CA TRP A 46 10.96 -8.46 -8.41
C TRP A 46 12.05 -9.09 -7.53
N PHE A 47 11.75 -9.36 -6.26
CA PHE A 47 12.67 -10.05 -5.36
C PHE A 47 13.01 -11.46 -5.88
N TYR A 48 12.01 -12.20 -6.33
CA TYR A 48 12.21 -13.53 -6.91
C TYR A 48 13.13 -13.47 -8.14
N LEU A 49 12.93 -12.52 -9.05
CA LEU A 49 13.84 -12.33 -10.20
C LEU A 49 15.26 -11.95 -9.76
N ALA A 50 15.40 -11.12 -8.72
CA ALA A 50 16.69 -10.76 -8.17
C ALA A 50 17.43 -11.99 -7.59
N LEU A 51 16.72 -12.93 -6.96
CA LEU A 51 17.34 -14.17 -6.47
C LEU A 51 17.87 -15.05 -7.61
N LEU A 52 17.16 -15.10 -8.75
CA LEU A 52 17.57 -15.88 -9.92
C LEU A 52 18.76 -15.25 -10.65
N THR A 53 18.71 -13.93 -10.82
CA THR A 53 19.67 -13.20 -11.67
C THR A 53 20.84 -12.60 -10.91
N LYS A 54 20.79 -12.62 -9.57
CA LYS A 54 21.84 -12.19 -8.63
C LYS A 54 22.46 -10.82 -8.98
N PRO A 55 21.64 -9.78 -9.20
CA PRO A 55 22.17 -8.44 -9.45
C PRO A 55 22.86 -7.87 -8.21
N ILE A 56 23.75 -6.89 -8.42
CA ILE A 56 24.50 -6.22 -7.35
C ILE A 56 23.55 -5.64 -6.28
N LEU A 57 22.41 -5.09 -6.70
CA LEU A 57 21.43 -4.46 -5.82
C LEU A 57 20.21 -5.36 -5.54
N ALA A 58 20.42 -6.67 -5.39
CA ALA A 58 19.36 -7.64 -5.10
C ALA A 58 18.58 -7.38 -3.79
N VAL A 59 19.14 -6.59 -2.87
CA VAL A 59 18.49 -6.23 -1.60
C VAL A 59 17.36 -5.19 -1.77
N VAL A 60 17.39 -4.40 -2.85
CA VAL A 60 16.40 -3.33 -3.09
C VAL A 60 14.96 -3.84 -3.12
N PRO A 61 14.60 -4.87 -3.93
CA PRO A 61 13.24 -5.40 -3.92
C PRO A 61 12.79 -5.90 -2.54
N PHE A 62 13.70 -6.41 -1.71
CA PHE A 62 13.38 -6.83 -0.34
C PHE A 62 13.03 -5.64 0.56
N ILE A 63 13.72 -4.51 0.42
CA ILE A 63 13.40 -3.26 1.14
C ILE A 63 11.99 -2.79 0.77
N PHE A 64 11.64 -2.81 -0.52
CA PHE A 64 10.28 -2.47 -0.97
C PHE A 64 9.24 -3.44 -0.43
N PHE A 65 9.52 -4.74 -0.44
CA PHE A 65 8.64 -5.76 0.14
C PHE A 65 8.37 -5.48 1.63
N ALA A 66 9.41 -5.28 2.43
CA ALA A 66 9.27 -4.98 3.85
C ALA A 66 8.47 -3.68 4.08
N ALA A 67 8.71 -2.65 3.27
CA ALA A 67 7.99 -1.39 3.33
C ALA A 67 6.48 -1.59 3.06
N TYR A 68 6.10 -2.31 2.00
CA TYR A 68 4.69 -2.54 1.70
C TYR A 68 4.01 -3.51 2.68
N LEU A 69 4.78 -4.38 3.34
CA LEU A 69 4.27 -5.21 4.44
C LEU A 69 3.90 -4.35 5.65
N ILE A 70 4.69 -3.33 5.98
CA ILE A 70 4.35 -2.33 7.01
C ILE A 70 3.03 -1.62 6.66
N CYS A 71 2.83 -1.24 5.39
CA CYS A 71 1.56 -0.66 4.94
C CYS A 71 0.37 -1.59 5.21
N MET A 72 0.51 -2.89 4.98
CA MET A 72 -0.57 -3.86 5.23
C MET A 72 -0.93 -3.95 6.71
N VAL A 73 0.07 -3.98 7.58
CA VAL A 73 -0.12 -4.02 9.04
C VAL A 73 -0.80 -2.73 9.51
N ASP A 74 -0.34 -1.57 9.05
CA ASP A 74 -0.94 -0.26 9.37
C ASP A 74 -2.40 -0.16 8.88
N GLN A 75 -2.67 -0.64 7.67
CA GLN A 75 -4.02 -0.65 7.12
C GLN A 75 -4.96 -1.55 7.90
N TYR A 76 -4.51 -2.76 8.24
CA TYR A 76 -5.28 -3.69 9.05
C TYR A 76 -5.59 -3.11 10.44
N ALA A 77 -4.57 -2.55 11.11
CA ALA A 77 -4.71 -1.91 12.42
C ALA A 77 -5.65 -0.70 12.35
N SER A 78 -5.52 0.17 11.35
CA SER A 78 -6.36 1.37 11.18
C SER A 78 -7.83 1.05 10.89
N LEU A 79 -8.11 -0.08 10.23
CA LEU A 79 -9.47 -0.52 9.93
C LEU A 79 -10.16 -1.09 11.17
N HIS A 80 -9.46 -1.94 11.94
CA HIS A 80 -10.02 -2.66 13.09
C HIS A 80 -9.97 -1.87 14.40
N ASN A 81 -8.96 -1.02 14.60
CA ASN A 81 -8.88 -0.14 15.76
C ASN A 81 -9.51 1.21 15.41
N HIS A 82 -10.77 1.42 15.82
CA HIS A 82 -11.57 2.63 15.56
C HIS A 82 -10.97 3.97 16.04
N LYS A 83 -9.77 3.99 16.65
CA LYS A 83 -9.23 5.13 17.39
C LYS A 83 -8.02 5.86 16.78
N GLN A 84 -7.46 5.44 15.64
CA GLN A 84 -6.19 6.03 15.17
C GLN A 84 -6.26 6.85 13.87
N LYS A 85 -5.30 7.78 13.74
CA LYS A 85 -5.01 8.60 12.56
C LYS A 85 -4.96 7.67 11.34
N GLN A 86 -5.86 7.87 10.37
CA GLN A 86 -6.07 6.89 9.30
C GLN A 86 -4.83 6.81 8.42
N PHE A 87 -4.18 5.64 8.40
CA PHE A 87 -3.12 5.29 7.43
C PHE A 87 -1.87 6.19 7.47
N ASN A 88 -1.50 6.74 8.63
CA ASN A 88 -0.34 7.62 8.74
C ASN A 88 0.99 6.95 8.38
N TRP A 89 1.19 5.69 8.80
CA TRP A 89 2.39 4.95 8.44
C TRP A 89 2.39 4.62 6.96
N THR A 90 1.26 4.17 6.42
CA THR A 90 1.10 3.95 4.98
C THR A 90 1.45 5.20 4.19
N LEU A 91 0.99 6.39 4.61
CA LEU A 91 1.32 7.66 3.96
C LEU A 91 2.83 7.93 3.96
N ASN A 92 3.49 7.75 5.10
CA ASN A 92 4.93 7.99 5.23
C ASN A 92 5.74 6.99 4.40
N VAL A 93 5.37 5.71 4.44
CA VAL A 93 6.00 4.67 3.63
C VAL A 93 5.85 4.97 2.13
N MET A 94 4.66 5.39 1.67
CA MET A 94 4.45 5.74 0.27
C MET A 94 5.32 6.93 -0.16
N LYS A 95 5.52 7.93 0.72
CA LYS A 95 6.45 9.06 0.45
C LYS A 95 7.90 8.61 0.39
N ILE A 96 8.36 7.83 1.37
CA ILE A 96 9.74 7.32 1.43
C ILE A 96 10.03 6.45 0.22
N THR A 97 9.14 5.51 -0.11
CA THR A 97 9.30 4.62 -1.27
C THR A 97 9.19 5.36 -2.60
N LEU A 98 8.57 6.54 -2.66
CA LEU A 98 8.59 7.41 -3.84
C LEU A 98 9.95 8.08 -4.02
N ILE A 99 10.58 8.52 -2.92
CA ILE A 99 11.97 9.02 -2.96
C ILE A 99 12.92 7.90 -3.40
N LEU A 100 12.73 6.67 -2.88
CA LEU A 100 13.51 5.52 -3.31
C LEU A 100 13.35 5.23 -4.80
N ASP A 101 12.14 5.34 -5.39
CA ASP A 101 11.97 5.17 -6.84
C ASP A 101 12.79 6.18 -7.63
N VAL A 102 12.82 7.45 -7.20
CA VAL A 102 13.63 8.50 -7.85
C VAL A 102 15.12 8.14 -7.80
N LEU A 103 15.62 7.66 -6.65
CA LEU A 103 17.00 7.19 -6.52
C LEU A 103 17.26 5.98 -7.42
N MET A 104 16.32 5.04 -7.52
CA MET A 104 16.47 3.89 -8.40
C MET A 104 16.48 4.27 -9.88
N ILE A 105 15.72 5.30 -10.29
CA ILE A 105 15.79 5.84 -11.65
C ILE A 105 17.19 6.38 -11.95
N ILE A 106 17.81 7.11 -10.99
CA ILE A 106 19.19 7.60 -11.15
C ILE A 106 20.16 6.42 -11.34
N VAL A 107 20.04 5.37 -10.52
CA VAL A 107 20.85 4.15 -10.67
C VAL A 107 20.64 3.50 -12.04
N VAL A 108 19.40 3.42 -12.50
CA VAL A 108 19.06 2.84 -13.82
C VAL A 108 19.68 3.64 -14.98
N ILE A 109 19.77 4.96 -14.87
CA ILE A 109 20.40 5.82 -15.87
C ILE A 109 21.91 5.58 -15.93
N ILE A 110 22.55 5.31 -14.79
CA ILE A 110 23.99 5.02 -14.71
C ILE A 110 24.28 3.61 -15.24
N ASP A 111 23.64 2.60 -14.64
CA ASP A 111 23.74 1.20 -15.07
C ASP A 111 22.51 0.40 -14.61
N TYR A 112 21.56 0.23 -15.53
CA TYR A 112 20.33 -0.52 -15.28
C TYR A 112 20.58 -2.01 -14.96
N LYS A 113 21.71 -2.58 -15.35
CA LYS A 113 22.01 -4.01 -15.08
C LYS A 113 22.33 -4.26 -13.61
N MET A 114 22.68 -3.21 -12.84
CA MET A 114 22.87 -3.31 -11.39
C MET A 114 21.59 -3.71 -10.64
N LEU A 115 20.41 -3.42 -11.20
CA LEU A 115 19.09 -3.73 -10.64
C LEU A 115 18.34 -4.76 -11.48
N PHE A 116 18.49 -4.69 -12.81
CA PHE A 116 17.70 -5.45 -13.77
C PHE A 116 18.57 -6.03 -14.90
N PRO A 117 19.42 -7.02 -14.61
CA PRO A 117 20.32 -7.63 -15.60
C PRO A 117 19.57 -8.40 -16.70
N TYR A 118 18.27 -8.68 -16.50
CA TYR A 118 17.39 -9.39 -17.41
C TYR A 118 16.64 -8.48 -18.40
N TYR A 119 16.63 -7.16 -18.21
CA TYR A 119 16.07 -6.26 -19.22
C TYR A 119 17.06 -6.07 -20.38
N SER A 120 16.53 -5.91 -21.59
CA SER A 120 17.36 -5.67 -22.78
C SER A 120 17.75 -4.20 -22.94
N LYS A 121 16.96 -3.27 -22.37
CA LYS A 121 17.14 -1.84 -22.54
C LYS A 121 16.73 -1.07 -21.28
N PHE A 122 17.40 0.05 -21.02
CA PHE A 122 17.24 0.86 -19.81
C PHE A 122 15.86 1.52 -19.67
N TYR A 123 15.12 1.73 -20.76
CA TYR A 123 13.80 2.38 -20.68
C TYR A 123 12.73 1.49 -20.03
N TYR A 124 12.86 0.15 -20.08
CA TYR A 124 11.90 -0.75 -19.42
C TYR A 124 11.83 -0.51 -17.91
N PRO A 125 12.94 -0.57 -17.14
CA PRO A 125 12.89 -0.31 -15.71
C PRO A 125 12.47 1.14 -15.38
N ILE A 126 12.82 2.13 -16.20
CA ILE A 126 12.33 3.51 -16.03
C ILE A 126 10.80 3.57 -16.09
N ILE A 127 10.20 2.95 -17.11
CA ILE A 127 8.73 2.90 -17.25
C ILE A 127 8.12 2.21 -16.03
N THR A 128 8.74 1.12 -15.56
CA THR A 128 8.22 0.39 -14.40
C THR A 128 8.25 1.21 -13.12
N PHE A 129 9.34 1.94 -12.84
CA PHE A 129 9.39 2.88 -11.72
C PHE A 129 8.39 4.03 -11.89
N ALA A 130 8.26 4.58 -13.10
CA ALA A 130 7.30 5.65 -13.37
C ALA A 130 5.84 5.22 -13.08
N ILE A 131 5.44 4.02 -13.49
CA ILE A 131 4.13 3.45 -13.18
C ILE A 131 3.96 3.28 -11.66
N GLY A 132 4.98 2.73 -10.98
CA GLY A 132 4.99 2.59 -9.52
C GLY A 132 4.80 3.92 -8.80
N MET A 133 5.50 4.96 -9.23
CA MET A 133 5.38 6.31 -8.69
C MET A 133 3.98 6.89 -8.89
N ILE A 134 3.37 6.71 -10.06
CA ILE A 134 1.99 7.16 -10.33
C ILE A 134 1.02 6.49 -9.36
N ILE A 135 1.13 5.17 -9.16
CA ILE A 135 0.29 4.43 -8.21
C ILE A 135 0.47 5.00 -6.79
N LYS A 136 1.71 5.19 -6.34
CA LYS A 136 2.01 5.77 -5.02
C LYS A 136 1.42 7.16 -4.85
N LEU A 137 1.51 8.02 -5.87
CA LEU A 137 0.91 9.36 -5.85
C LEU A 137 -0.61 9.30 -5.71
N PHE A 138 -1.28 8.39 -6.43
CA PHE A 138 -2.72 8.20 -6.27
C PHE A 138 -3.10 7.72 -4.87
N VAL A 139 -2.32 6.80 -4.29
CA VAL A 139 -2.54 6.33 -2.92
C VAL A 139 -2.35 7.47 -1.92
N ILE A 140 -1.27 8.25 -2.02
CA ILE A 140 -1.00 9.42 -1.18
C ILE A 140 -2.16 10.41 -1.26
N ARG A 141 -2.58 10.79 -2.48
CA ARG A 141 -3.71 11.71 -2.70
C ARG A 141 -5.00 11.19 -2.05
N LYS A 142 -5.28 9.90 -2.20
CA LYS A 142 -6.46 9.25 -1.60
C LYS A 142 -6.41 9.31 -0.07
N ILE A 143 -5.26 9.02 0.55
CA ILE A 143 -5.09 9.07 2.01
C ILE A 143 -5.24 10.51 2.53
N ILE A 144 -4.61 11.50 1.88
CA ILE A 144 -4.73 12.91 2.26
C ILE A 144 -6.19 13.36 2.20
N ARG A 145 -6.91 13.02 1.13
CA ARG A 145 -8.32 13.33 0.99
C ARG A 145 -9.16 12.74 2.13
N LEU A 146 -8.93 11.48 2.48
CA LEU A 146 -9.64 10.83 3.60
C LEU A 146 -9.33 11.47 4.96
N ASN A 147 -8.11 12.00 5.13
CA ASN A 147 -7.72 12.70 6.35
C ASN A 147 -8.31 14.12 6.44
N ASN A 148 -8.56 14.78 5.30
CA ASN A 148 -9.15 16.12 5.22
C ASN A 148 -10.69 16.11 5.23
N GLU A 149 -11.34 15.00 4.88
CA GLU A 149 -12.80 14.81 4.96
C GLU A 149 -13.30 14.53 6.40
N LYS A 150 -12.42 14.64 7.40
CA LYS A 150 -12.75 14.54 8.84
C LYS A 150 -12.87 15.92 9.46
#